data_AF-A0A3D6EHD0-F1
#
_entry.id   AF-A0A3D6EHD0-F1
#
_cell.length_a   1.000
_cell.length_b   1.000
_cell.length_c   1.000
_cell.angle_alpha   90.00
_cell.angle_beta   90.00
_cell.angle_gamma   90.00
#
_symmetry.space_group_name_H-M   'P 1'
#
loop_
_entity.id
_entity.type
_entity.pdbx_description
1 polymer ?
#
loop_
_entity_poly.entity_id
_entity_poly.type
_entity_poly.pdbx_seq_one_letter_code
_entity_poly.pdbx_strand_id
1 'polypeptide(L)'
;MREFLTIALDAKPHDDAANKKLQQLNDMEMKERLKSDQYRTAINQADHAFEEGDLDLAYSFYTQALTIDPNSSHARTRVEDIGKKKSDKNKADEFLTKAEVFEGQRLYDKALTELKKAQLLNPNDGRIASKVADIERLIEKRDGEISSLKSLLSSSEGKEDYSQAIETCERLISVDNINSLKWERKLGVLKSQKVKSDEKEAVLSESREKVNAAVFDENWEDVLQYSTKALKYSPKDEFFSGRLEKAEREIEKKNKNNGKTYKSVKDHEVTPKSKSEENSPDPFFSSDTVKNKQKLAANEDSFFTDGKKQSGNKKKDDFFDAPLSKTKKVSNKSIMPKDDFDF
;
A
#
# COMPACT_ATOMS: atom_id res chain seq x y z
N MET A 1 -11.81 77.66 -15.83
CA MET A 1 -10.52 78.04 -16.47
C MET A 1 -10.73 78.57 -17.88
N ARG A 2 -11.41 77.82 -18.78
CA ARG A 2 -11.84 78.33 -20.11
C ARG A 2 -12.48 79.72 -20.04
N GLU A 3 -13.42 79.93 -19.11
CA GLU A 3 -14.15 81.20 -18.96
C GLU A 3 -13.23 82.41 -18.71
N PHE A 4 -12.15 82.23 -17.92
CA PHE A 4 -11.19 83.31 -17.69
C PHE A 4 -10.34 83.63 -18.94
N LEU A 5 -10.11 82.64 -19.81
CA LEU A 5 -9.44 82.86 -21.09
C LEU A 5 -10.37 83.51 -22.13
N THR A 6 -11.65 83.17 -22.15
CA THR A 6 -12.63 83.84 -23.03
C THR A 6 -12.89 85.28 -22.58
N ILE A 7 -13.07 85.54 -21.28
CA ILE A 7 -13.21 86.91 -20.74
C ILE A 7 -11.96 87.75 -21.02
N ALA A 8 -10.76 87.16 -20.95
CA ALA A 8 -9.51 87.86 -21.31
C ALA A 8 -9.42 88.20 -22.80
N LEU A 9 -10.02 87.38 -23.68
CA LEU A 9 -10.09 87.63 -25.12
C LEU A 9 -11.20 88.63 -25.48
N ASP A 10 -12.35 88.61 -24.81
CA ASP A 10 -13.38 89.65 -24.94
C ASP A 10 -12.83 91.03 -24.53
N ALA A 11 -12.01 91.08 -23.47
CA ALA A 11 -11.32 92.30 -23.04
C ALA A 11 -10.14 92.71 -23.93
N LYS A 12 -9.55 91.78 -24.70
CA LYS A 12 -8.42 92.02 -25.60
C LYS A 12 -8.42 91.03 -26.80
N PRO A 13 -9.17 91.33 -27.88
CA PRO A 13 -9.42 90.38 -28.99
C PRO A 13 -8.18 89.89 -29.77
N HIS A 14 -7.03 90.54 -29.60
CA HIS A 14 -5.75 90.17 -30.24
C HIS A 14 -4.65 89.87 -29.20
N ASP A 15 -4.99 89.19 -28.11
CA ASP A 15 -3.98 88.60 -27.22
C ASP A 15 -3.54 87.22 -27.71
N ASP A 16 -2.41 87.16 -28.41
CA ASP A 16 -1.80 85.91 -28.91
C ASP A 16 -1.53 84.90 -27.80
N ALA A 17 -1.20 85.35 -26.58
CA ALA A 17 -0.91 84.47 -25.46
C ALA A 17 -2.19 83.87 -24.85
N ALA A 18 -3.31 84.60 -24.84
CA ALA A 18 -4.61 84.06 -24.45
C ALA A 18 -5.17 83.12 -25.53
N ASN A 19 -5.08 83.49 -26.82
CA ASN A 19 -5.48 82.63 -27.95
C ASN A 19 -4.71 81.30 -27.95
N LYS A 20 -3.39 81.34 -27.80
CA LYS A 20 -2.54 80.13 -27.73
C LYS A 20 -2.88 79.24 -26.55
N LYS A 21 -3.19 79.82 -25.37
CA LYS A 21 -3.66 79.06 -24.19
C LYS A 21 -5.04 78.43 -24.40
N LEU A 22 -5.95 79.12 -25.09
CA LEU A 22 -7.28 78.58 -25.40
C LEU A 22 -7.20 77.41 -26.39
N GLN A 23 -6.34 77.50 -27.41
CA GLN A 23 -6.05 76.38 -28.30
C GLN A 23 -5.44 75.19 -27.54
N GLN A 24 -4.43 75.43 -26.69
CA GLN A 24 -3.82 74.38 -25.87
C GLN A 24 -4.83 73.70 -24.93
N LEU A 25 -5.76 74.45 -24.34
CA LEU A 25 -6.82 73.89 -23.50
C LEU A 25 -7.80 73.03 -24.31
N ASN A 26 -8.21 73.48 -25.50
CA ASN A 26 -9.06 72.70 -26.39
C ASN A 26 -8.38 71.40 -26.84
N ASP A 27 -7.09 71.46 -27.18
CA ASP A 27 -6.28 70.27 -27.53
C ASP A 27 -6.17 69.28 -26.37
N MET A 28 -6.04 69.75 -25.13
CA MET A 28 -6.01 68.91 -23.93
C MET A 28 -7.37 68.24 -23.70
N GLU A 29 -8.47 69.00 -23.70
CA GLU A 29 -9.81 68.46 -23.51
C GLU A 29 -10.19 67.44 -24.59
N MET A 30 -9.84 67.68 -25.86
CA MET A 30 -10.08 66.73 -26.96
C MET A 30 -9.25 65.45 -26.80
N LYS A 31 -8.01 65.53 -26.29
CA LYS A 31 -7.17 64.36 -25.99
C LYS A 31 -7.71 63.55 -24.81
N GLU A 32 -8.11 64.19 -23.71
CA GLU A 32 -8.68 63.48 -22.56
C GLU A 32 -10.05 62.87 -22.89
N ARG A 33 -10.88 63.55 -23.70
CA ARG A 33 -12.11 62.96 -24.23
C ARG A 33 -11.81 61.72 -25.09
N LEU A 34 -10.87 61.81 -26.02
CA LEU A 34 -10.51 60.68 -26.89
C LEU A 34 -10.00 59.48 -26.07
N LYS A 35 -9.15 59.71 -25.06
CA LYS A 35 -8.76 58.66 -24.10
C LYS A 35 -9.96 58.07 -23.38
N SER A 36 -10.89 58.88 -22.90
CA SER A 36 -12.07 58.41 -22.16
C SER A 36 -13.00 57.55 -23.04
N ASP A 37 -13.24 57.98 -24.28
CA ASP A 37 -14.03 57.21 -25.26
C ASP A 37 -13.31 55.91 -25.67
N GLN A 38 -11.97 55.93 -25.84
CA GLN A 38 -11.16 54.73 -26.10
C GLN A 38 -11.14 53.76 -24.92
N TYR A 39 -10.91 54.25 -23.70
CA TYR A 39 -10.91 53.45 -22.47
C TYR A 39 -12.26 52.77 -22.24
N ARG A 40 -13.38 53.51 -22.38
CA ARG A 40 -14.72 52.93 -22.26
C ARG A 40 -14.95 51.83 -23.31
N THR A 41 -14.45 52.02 -24.53
CA THR A 41 -14.57 51.01 -25.60
C THR A 41 -13.78 49.75 -25.25
N ALA A 42 -12.51 49.89 -24.82
CA ALA A 42 -11.67 48.76 -24.41
C ALA A 42 -12.26 48.01 -23.21
N ILE A 43 -12.78 48.70 -22.19
CA ILE A 43 -13.42 48.05 -21.03
C ILE A 43 -14.67 47.28 -21.45
N ASN A 44 -15.55 47.87 -22.27
CA ASN A 44 -16.75 47.18 -22.74
C ASN A 44 -16.41 45.91 -23.54
N GLN A 45 -15.34 45.93 -24.34
CA GLN A 45 -14.84 44.76 -25.07
C GLN A 45 -14.19 43.72 -24.13
N ALA A 46 -13.51 44.17 -23.07
CA ALA A 46 -12.86 43.32 -22.09
C ALA A 46 -13.83 42.59 -21.14
N ASP A 47 -14.87 43.26 -20.66
CA ASP A 47 -15.92 42.63 -19.85
C ASP A 47 -16.73 41.64 -20.70
N HIS A 48 -17.11 42.01 -21.93
CA HIS A 48 -17.82 41.10 -22.84
C HIS A 48 -17.03 39.81 -23.13
N ALA A 49 -15.74 39.92 -23.50
CA ALA A 49 -14.89 38.74 -23.71
C ALA A 49 -14.68 37.91 -22.44
N PHE A 50 -14.67 38.54 -21.25
CA PHE A 50 -14.56 37.85 -19.97
C PHE A 50 -15.84 37.10 -19.59
N GLU A 51 -17.01 37.60 -20.00
CA GLU A 51 -18.32 36.94 -19.85
C GLU A 51 -18.48 35.76 -20.83
N GLU A 52 -18.01 35.91 -22.08
CA GLU A 52 -17.93 34.80 -23.05
C GLU A 52 -16.89 33.73 -22.68
N GLY A 53 -15.95 34.07 -21.77
CA GLY A 53 -14.94 33.17 -21.26
C GLY A 53 -13.62 33.17 -22.03
N ASP A 54 -13.45 34.04 -23.04
CA ASP A 54 -12.16 34.24 -23.71
C ASP A 54 -11.23 35.09 -22.81
N LEU A 55 -10.54 34.38 -21.92
CA LEU A 55 -9.59 34.96 -20.98
C LEU A 55 -8.31 35.48 -21.64
N ASP A 56 -8.06 35.21 -22.93
CA ASP A 56 -6.91 35.74 -23.66
C ASP A 56 -7.27 37.05 -24.37
N LEU A 57 -8.41 37.10 -25.06
CA LEU A 57 -8.97 38.31 -25.63
C LEU A 57 -9.30 39.35 -24.55
N ALA A 58 -9.96 38.94 -23.47
CA ALA A 58 -10.27 39.84 -22.34
C ALA A 58 -8.99 40.45 -21.73
N TYR A 59 -7.94 39.64 -21.55
CA TYR A 59 -6.65 40.11 -21.04
C TYR A 59 -6.03 41.19 -21.95
N SER A 60 -6.13 41.01 -23.27
CA SER A 60 -5.62 41.98 -24.25
C SER A 60 -6.36 43.34 -24.15
N PHE A 61 -7.69 43.32 -24.00
CA PHE A 61 -8.47 44.55 -23.89
C PHE A 61 -8.31 45.23 -22.52
N TYR A 62 -8.23 44.49 -21.40
CA TYR A 62 -7.92 45.10 -20.09
C TYR A 62 -6.51 45.70 -20.02
N THR A 63 -5.51 45.05 -20.65
CA THR A 63 -4.14 45.62 -20.71
C THR A 63 -4.05 46.82 -21.65
N GLN A 64 -4.85 46.85 -22.73
CA GLN A 64 -5.06 48.06 -23.52
C GLN A 64 -5.71 49.18 -22.68
N ALA A 65 -6.75 48.88 -21.91
CA ALA A 65 -7.40 49.85 -21.03
C ALA A 65 -6.45 50.41 -19.97
N LEU A 66 -5.60 49.57 -19.36
CA LEU A 66 -4.52 49.99 -18.44
C LEU A 66 -3.41 50.80 -19.13
N THR A 67 -3.25 50.69 -20.44
CA THR A 67 -2.33 51.53 -21.22
C THR A 67 -2.91 52.94 -21.46
N ILE A 68 -4.24 53.07 -21.45
CA ILE A 68 -4.96 54.35 -21.63
C ILE A 68 -5.16 55.05 -20.28
N ASP A 69 -5.59 54.31 -19.25
CA ASP A 69 -5.62 54.73 -17.84
C ASP A 69 -4.90 53.72 -16.93
N PRO A 70 -3.63 53.96 -16.59
CA PRO A 70 -2.86 53.13 -15.66
C PRO A 70 -3.43 53.07 -14.24
N ASN A 71 -4.32 54.00 -13.85
CA ASN A 71 -4.89 54.05 -12.51
C ASN A 71 -6.12 53.14 -12.35
N SER A 72 -6.78 52.76 -13.45
CA SER A 72 -7.99 51.93 -13.47
C SER A 72 -7.90 50.71 -12.54
N SER A 73 -8.68 50.74 -11.45
CA SER A 73 -8.74 49.62 -10.51
C SER A 73 -9.49 48.42 -11.09
N HIS A 74 -10.53 48.68 -11.91
CA HIS A 74 -11.34 47.62 -12.53
C HIS A 74 -10.50 46.75 -13.47
N ALA A 75 -9.79 47.38 -14.41
CA ALA A 75 -8.94 46.65 -15.35
C ALA A 75 -7.78 45.91 -14.65
N ARG A 76 -7.23 46.48 -13.57
CA ARG A 76 -6.17 45.83 -12.77
C ARG A 76 -6.68 44.58 -12.08
N THR A 77 -7.78 44.67 -11.33
CA THR A 77 -8.40 43.50 -10.65
C THR A 77 -8.84 42.44 -11.66
N ARG A 78 -9.37 42.83 -12.82
CA ARG A 78 -9.73 41.89 -13.90
C ARG A 78 -8.52 41.16 -14.48
N VAL A 79 -7.39 41.83 -14.68
CA VAL A 79 -6.13 41.19 -15.10
C VAL A 79 -5.62 40.20 -14.05
N GLU A 80 -5.71 40.54 -12.76
CA GLU A 80 -5.35 39.65 -11.65
C GLU A 80 -6.27 38.42 -11.57
N ASP A 81 -7.59 38.60 -11.70
CA ASP A 81 -8.59 37.52 -11.79
C ASP A 81 -8.31 36.57 -12.96
N ILE A 82 -7.99 37.11 -14.14
CA ILE A 82 -7.62 36.32 -15.33
C ILE A 82 -6.33 35.54 -15.07
N GLY A 83 -5.29 36.18 -14.53
CA GLY A 83 -4.03 35.54 -14.17
C GLY A 83 -4.23 34.38 -13.20
N LYS A 84 -5.10 34.57 -12.20
CA LYS A 84 -5.50 33.52 -11.26
C LYS A 84 -6.25 32.38 -11.96
N LYS A 85 -7.30 32.67 -12.75
CA LYS A 85 -8.06 31.66 -13.52
C LYS A 85 -7.13 30.80 -14.39
N LYS A 86 -6.16 31.41 -15.10
CA LYS A 86 -5.17 30.70 -15.90
C LYS A 86 -4.21 29.85 -15.04
N SER A 87 -3.74 30.39 -13.92
CA SER A 87 -2.89 29.64 -12.97
C SER A 87 -3.60 28.42 -12.37
N ASP A 88 -4.86 28.56 -11.98
CA ASP A 88 -5.64 27.49 -11.36
C ASP A 88 -6.08 26.44 -12.39
N LYS A 89 -6.37 26.83 -13.65
CA LYS A 89 -6.53 25.89 -14.77
C LYS A 89 -5.27 25.06 -15.01
N ASN A 90 -4.10 25.70 -15.13
CA ASN A 90 -2.84 24.98 -15.38
C ASN A 90 -2.52 23.96 -14.27
N LYS A 91 -2.80 24.31 -13.00
CA LYS A 91 -2.68 23.38 -11.86
C LYS A 91 -3.71 22.24 -11.93
N ALA A 92 -4.93 22.50 -12.41
CA ALA A 92 -5.92 21.44 -12.62
C ALA A 92 -5.48 20.45 -13.71
N ASP A 93 -4.93 20.94 -14.82
CA ASP A 93 -4.33 20.09 -15.87
C ASP A 93 -3.10 19.31 -15.34
N GLU A 94 -2.24 19.92 -14.50
CA GLU A 94 -1.17 19.19 -13.79
C GLU A 94 -1.70 18.05 -12.90
N PHE A 95 -2.77 18.28 -12.16
CA PHE A 95 -3.40 17.25 -11.32
C PHE A 95 -4.09 16.17 -12.17
N LEU A 96 -4.65 16.53 -13.33
CA LEU A 96 -5.21 15.60 -14.30
C LEU A 96 -4.13 14.65 -14.86
N THR A 97 -2.96 15.16 -15.24
CA THR A 97 -1.82 14.33 -15.67
C THR A 97 -1.28 13.44 -14.56
N LYS A 98 -1.22 13.93 -13.31
CA LYS A 98 -0.83 13.10 -12.14
C LYS A 98 -1.85 11.99 -11.87
N ALA A 99 -3.14 12.26 -12.07
CA ALA A 99 -4.19 11.24 -11.98
C ALA A 99 -4.06 10.18 -13.08
N GLU A 100 -3.79 10.56 -14.33
CA GLU A 100 -3.54 9.64 -15.46
C GLU A 100 -2.38 8.69 -15.20
N VAL A 101 -1.29 9.18 -14.60
CA VAL A 101 -0.15 8.34 -14.19
C VAL A 101 -0.54 7.35 -13.10
N PHE A 102 -1.34 7.77 -12.10
CA PHE A 102 -1.83 6.85 -11.06
C PHE A 102 -2.87 5.85 -11.58
N GLU A 103 -3.73 6.26 -12.53
CA GLU A 103 -4.69 5.40 -13.22
C GLU A 103 -3.98 4.30 -14.02
N GLY A 104 -2.94 4.65 -14.79
CA GLY A 104 -2.09 3.68 -15.49
C GLY A 104 -1.34 2.73 -14.55
N GLN A 105 -1.01 3.17 -13.33
CA GLN A 105 -0.46 2.35 -12.26
C GLN A 105 -1.52 1.56 -11.47
N ARG A 106 -2.82 1.69 -11.82
CA ARG A 106 -3.98 1.11 -11.09
C ARG A 106 -4.10 1.56 -9.63
N LEU A 107 -3.49 2.69 -9.27
CA LEU A 107 -3.56 3.31 -7.95
C LEU A 107 -4.77 4.26 -7.88
N TYR A 108 -5.96 3.71 -8.12
CA TYR A 108 -7.19 4.46 -8.35
C TYR A 108 -7.53 5.44 -7.22
N ASP A 109 -7.27 5.08 -5.96
CA ASP A 109 -7.53 5.94 -4.79
C ASP A 109 -6.62 7.19 -4.78
N LYS A 110 -5.39 7.08 -5.33
CA LYS A 110 -4.50 8.22 -5.57
C LYS A 110 -4.95 9.04 -6.77
N ALA A 111 -5.36 8.39 -7.87
CA ALA A 111 -5.90 9.06 -9.04
C ALA A 111 -7.13 9.92 -8.67
N LEU A 112 -8.07 9.36 -7.90
CA LEU A 112 -9.24 10.07 -7.37
C LEU A 112 -8.85 11.24 -6.46
N THR A 113 -7.80 11.09 -5.66
CA THR A 113 -7.28 12.15 -4.80
C THR A 113 -6.72 13.33 -5.59
N GLU A 114 -6.00 13.09 -6.70
CA GLU A 114 -5.53 14.18 -7.57
C GLU A 114 -6.68 14.78 -8.40
N LEU A 115 -7.60 13.96 -8.94
CA LEU A 115 -8.78 14.46 -9.65
C LEU A 115 -9.65 15.38 -8.79
N LYS A 116 -9.83 15.07 -7.50
CA LYS A 116 -10.58 15.93 -6.57
C LYS A 116 -9.86 17.25 -6.27
N LYS A 117 -8.52 17.32 -6.37
CA LYS A 117 -7.79 18.62 -6.36
C LYS A 117 -8.00 19.39 -7.66
N ALA A 118 -7.99 18.72 -8.81
CA ALA A 118 -8.29 19.34 -10.10
C ALA A 118 -9.72 19.93 -10.12
N GLN A 119 -10.69 19.18 -9.60
CA GLN A 119 -12.09 19.58 -9.50
C GLN A 119 -12.29 20.77 -8.54
N LEU A 120 -11.52 20.87 -7.46
CA LEU A 120 -11.55 22.04 -6.56
C LEU A 120 -11.03 23.32 -7.22
N LEU A 121 -10.19 23.21 -8.24
CA LEU A 121 -9.65 24.35 -8.99
C LEU A 121 -10.48 24.70 -10.23
N ASN A 122 -11.11 23.71 -10.87
CA ASN A 122 -12.02 23.91 -11.99
C ASN A 122 -13.31 23.07 -11.84
N PRO A 123 -14.27 23.48 -10.99
CA PRO A 123 -15.46 22.67 -10.66
C PRO A 123 -16.40 22.40 -11.84
N ASN A 124 -16.35 23.24 -12.87
CA ASN A 124 -17.23 23.19 -14.04
C ASN A 124 -16.65 22.36 -15.20
N ASP A 125 -15.48 21.73 -15.04
CA ASP A 125 -14.88 20.92 -16.09
C ASP A 125 -15.52 19.52 -16.19
N GLY A 126 -16.35 19.33 -17.22
CA GLY A 126 -16.97 18.05 -17.52
C GLY A 126 -15.98 16.89 -17.75
N ARG A 127 -14.74 17.17 -18.19
CA ARG A 127 -13.69 16.14 -18.36
C ARG A 127 -13.25 15.61 -16.99
N ILE A 128 -13.03 16.51 -16.03
CA ILE A 128 -12.66 16.15 -14.66
C ILE A 128 -13.82 15.40 -14.00
N ALA A 129 -15.05 15.91 -14.14
CA ALA A 129 -16.24 15.27 -13.59
C ALA A 129 -16.48 13.84 -14.12
N SER A 130 -16.32 13.61 -15.44
CA SER A 130 -16.40 12.26 -16.01
C SER A 130 -15.33 11.34 -15.41
N LYS A 131 -14.06 11.78 -15.42
CA LYS A 131 -12.97 10.97 -14.88
C LYS A 131 -13.14 10.63 -13.40
N VAL A 132 -13.69 11.53 -12.58
CA VAL A 132 -14.03 11.23 -11.18
C VAL A 132 -15.01 10.06 -11.12
N ALA A 133 -16.12 10.12 -11.87
CA ALA A 133 -17.12 9.05 -11.89
C ALA A 133 -16.56 7.72 -12.46
N ASP A 134 -15.70 7.77 -13.47
CA ASP A 134 -15.09 6.58 -14.08
C ASP A 134 -14.06 5.90 -13.16
N ILE A 135 -13.25 6.69 -12.44
CA ILE A 135 -12.35 6.18 -11.39
C ILE A 135 -13.15 5.65 -10.18
N GLU A 136 -14.23 6.31 -9.77
CA GLU A 136 -15.08 5.83 -8.66
C GLU A 136 -15.77 4.50 -8.98
N ARG A 137 -16.23 4.29 -10.22
CA ARG A 137 -16.72 2.97 -10.71
C ARG A 137 -15.62 1.89 -10.69
N LEU A 138 -14.38 2.23 -11.02
CA LEU A 138 -13.25 1.29 -10.95
C LEU A 138 -12.91 0.90 -9.51
N ILE A 139 -13.02 1.84 -8.56
CA ILE A 139 -12.85 1.58 -7.12
C ILE A 139 -14.01 0.71 -6.61
N GLU A 140 -15.27 1.05 -6.90
CA GLU A 140 -16.44 0.24 -6.51
C GLU A 140 -16.33 -1.20 -7.02
N LYS A 141 -15.90 -1.39 -8.28
CA LYS A 141 -15.64 -2.72 -8.84
C LYS A 141 -14.50 -3.46 -8.12
N ARG A 142 -13.40 -2.76 -7.80
CA ARG A 142 -12.24 -3.31 -7.07
C ARG A 142 -12.65 -3.77 -5.67
N ASP A 143 -13.39 -2.94 -4.94
CA ASP A 143 -13.83 -3.23 -3.57
C ASP A 143 -14.94 -4.30 -3.53
N GLY A 144 -15.77 -4.38 -4.57
CA GLY A 144 -16.71 -5.49 -4.78
C GLY A 144 -16.01 -6.84 -5.02
N GLU A 145 -14.94 -6.88 -5.84
CA GLU A 145 -14.12 -8.09 -6.00
C GLU A 145 -13.42 -8.46 -4.68
N ILE A 146 -12.80 -7.50 -3.98
CA ILE A 146 -12.16 -7.74 -2.67
C ILE A 146 -13.16 -8.29 -1.66
N SER A 147 -14.39 -7.76 -1.60
CA SER A 147 -15.43 -8.24 -0.69
C SER A 147 -15.87 -9.68 -1.04
N SER A 148 -15.96 -9.99 -2.33
CA SER A 148 -16.26 -11.34 -2.82
C SER A 148 -15.15 -12.34 -2.47
N LEU A 149 -13.88 -11.94 -2.68
CA LEU A 149 -12.71 -12.74 -2.34
C LEU A 149 -12.56 -12.94 -0.83
N LYS A 150 -12.83 -11.93 0.00
CA LYS A 150 -12.87 -12.06 1.48
C LYS A 150 -13.90 -13.09 1.93
N SER A 151 -15.10 -13.08 1.33
CA SER A 151 -16.16 -14.05 1.62
C SER A 151 -15.78 -15.48 1.20
N LEU A 152 -15.21 -15.63 0.00
CA LEU A 152 -14.71 -16.91 -0.50
C LEU A 152 -13.59 -17.46 0.40
N LEU A 153 -12.61 -16.62 0.78
CA LEU A 153 -11.50 -17.00 1.65
C LEU A 153 -12.00 -17.60 2.97
N SER A 154 -12.88 -16.89 3.68
CA SER A 154 -13.49 -17.39 4.92
C SER A 154 -14.31 -18.68 4.71
N SER A 155 -14.93 -18.84 3.54
CA SER A 155 -15.68 -20.06 3.19
C SER A 155 -14.77 -21.26 2.92
N SER A 156 -13.60 -21.06 2.31
CA SER A 156 -12.61 -22.11 2.06
C SER A 156 -11.85 -22.48 3.34
N GLU A 157 -11.50 -21.50 4.17
CA GLU A 157 -10.91 -21.72 5.50
C GLU A 157 -11.85 -22.54 6.40
N GLY A 158 -13.14 -22.19 6.45
CA GLY A 158 -14.15 -22.93 7.21
C GLY A 158 -14.47 -24.35 6.67
N LYS A 159 -13.88 -24.75 5.54
CA LYS A 159 -13.97 -26.10 4.96
C LYS A 159 -12.64 -26.87 5.05
N GLU A 160 -11.60 -26.27 5.61
CA GLU A 160 -10.20 -26.74 5.53
C GLU A 160 -9.70 -26.90 4.06
N ASP A 161 -10.32 -26.23 3.07
CA ASP A 161 -9.81 -26.17 1.69
C ASP A 161 -8.72 -25.10 1.60
N TYR A 162 -7.55 -25.45 2.13
CA TYR A 162 -6.37 -24.60 2.09
C TYR A 162 -5.89 -24.32 0.66
N SER A 163 -6.28 -25.13 -0.34
CA SER A 163 -5.89 -24.90 -1.74
C SER A 163 -6.64 -23.70 -2.32
N GLN A 164 -7.97 -23.67 -2.20
CA GLN A 164 -8.77 -22.51 -2.59
C GLN A 164 -8.47 -21.27 -1.73
N ALA A 165 -8.22 -21.46 -0.43
CA ALA A 165 -7.87 -20.35 0.45
C ALA A 165 -6.53 -19.69 0.05
N ILE A 166 -5.52 -20.48 -0.35
CA ILE A 166 -4.23 -19.99 -0.86
C ILE A 166 -4.44 -19.18 -2.15
N GLU A 167 -5.13 -19.73 -3.15
CA GLU A 167 -5.38 -19.03 -4.42
C GLU A 167 -6.16 -17.72 -4.21
N THR A 168 -7.20 -17.76 -3.37
CA THR A 168 -8.02 -16.58 -3.04
C THR A 168 -7.21 -15.51 -2.30
N CYS A 169 -6.28 -15.91 -1.44
CA CYS A 169 -5.38 -15.01 -0.74
C CYS A 169 -4.32 -14.40 -1.68
N GLU A 170 -3.77 -15.18 -2.62
CA GLU A 170 -2.86 -14.67 -3.66
C GLU A 170 -3.54 -13.67 -4.60
N ARG A 171 -4.82 -13.90 -4.95
CA ARG A 171 -5.64 -12.91 -5.64
C ARG A 171 -5.83 -11.64 -4.81
N LEU A 172 -6.15 -11.76 -3.51
CA LEU A 172 -6.29 -10.59 -2.62
C LEU A 172 -5.00 -9.76 -2.54
N ILE A 173 -3.81 -10.37 -2.50
CA ILE A 173 -2.52 -9.65 -2.54
C ILE A 173 -2.42 -8.74 -3.79
N SER A 174 -2.94 -9.18 -4.93
CA SER A 174 -2.86 -8.46 -6.21
C SER A 174 -3.94 -7.39 -6.44
N VAL A 175 -5.09 -7.48 -5.75
CA VAL A 175 -6.25 -6.57 -5.92
C VAL A 175 -6.32 -5.56 -4.78
N ASP A 176 -5.97 -5.96 -3.56
CA ASP A 176 -5.94 -5.13 -2.36
C ASP A 176 -4.50 -4.67 -2.06
N ASN A 177 -3.98 -3.80 -2.93
CA ASN A 177 -2.64 -3.21 -2.81
C ASN A 177 -2.39 -2.50 -1.47
N ILE A 178 -3.46 -2.07 -0.78
CA ILE A 178 -3.38 -1.36 0.51
C ILE A 178 -3.11 -2.36 1.65
N ASN A 179 -3.79 -3.51 1.64
CA ASN A 179 -3.63 -4.54 2.67
C ASN A 179 -2.74 -5.72 2.21
N SER A 180 -2.01 -5.59 1.10
CA SER A 180 -1.11 -6.62 0.54
C SER A 180 -0.25 -7.32 1.61
N LEU A 181 0.42 -6.57 2.49
CA LEU A 181 1.23 -7.12 3.61
C LEU A 181 0.41 -7.91 4.66
N LYS A 182 -0.90 -7.66 4.80
CA LYS A 182 -1.81 -8.47 5.67
C LYS A 182 -2.10 -9.81 4.99
N TRP A 183 -2.38 -9.78 3.69
CA TRP A 183 -2.65 -10.96 2.88
C TRP A 183 -1.41 -11.84 2.71
N GLU A 184 -0.21 -11.28 2.51
CA GLU A 184 1.06 -12.02 2.49
C GLU A 184 1.32 -12.82 3.77
N ARG A 185 1.09 -12.22 4.95
CA ARG A 185 1.20 -12.94 6.24
C ARG A 185 0.19 -14.06 6.34
N LYS A 186 -1.07 -13.81 5.97
CA LYS A 186 -2.13 -14.81 5.98
C LYS A 186 -1.84 -15.96 5.00
N LEU A 187 -1.29 -15.67 3.82
CA LEU A 187 -0.80 -16.66 2.86
C LEU A 187 0.29 -17.57 3.44
N GLY A 188 1.21 -17.02 4.23
CA GLY A 188 2.23 -17.81 4.95
C GLY A 188 1.61 -18.74 5.99
N VAL A 189 0.57 -18.30 6.71
CA VAL A 189 -0.19 -19.15 7.65
C VAL A 189 -0.92 -20.27 6.91
N LEU A 190 -1.65 -19.94 5.84
CA LEU A 190 -2.42 -20.90 5.03
C LEU A 190 -1.53 -21.97 4.39
N LYS A 191 -0.36 -21.59 3.84
CA LYS A 191 0.64 -22.54 3.35
C LYS A 191 1.18 -23.44 4.46
N SER A 192 1.38 -22.90 5.66
CA SER A 192 1.83 -23.67 6.83
C SER A 192 0.75 -24.62 7.39
N GLN A 193 -0.53 -24.26 7.24
CA GLN A 193 -1.67 -25.12 7.59
C GLN A 193 -1.86 -26.22 6.54
N LYS A 194 -1.79 -25.87 5.25
CA LYS A 194 -1.87 -26.83 4.15
C LYS A 194 -0.85 -27.97 4.32
N VAL A 195 0.43 -27.65 4.52
CA VAL A 195 1.47 -28.67 4.71
C VAL A 195 1.12 -29.65 5.83
N LYS A 196 0.65 -29.14 7.00
CA LYS A 196 0.22 -30.01 8.12
C LYS A 196 -1.01 -30.86 7.80
N SER A 197 -1.92 -30.35 6.97
CA SER A 197 -3.10 -31.09 6.51
C SER A 197 -2.74 -32.19 5.51
N ASP A 198 -1.88 -31.86 4.54
CA ASP A 198 -1.38 -32.78 3.52
C ASP A 198 -0.50 -33.88 4.19
N GLU A 199 0.35 -33.52 5.17
CA GLU A 199 1.12 -34.46 6.00
C GLU A 199 0.22 -35.40 6.82
N LYS A 200 -0.81 -34.86 7.48
CA LYS A 200 -1.80 -35.64 8.22
C LYS A 200 -2.49 -36.65 7.31
N GLU A 201 -3.01 -36.21 6.17
CA GLU A 201 -3.75 -37.08 5.26
C GLU A 201 -2.84 -38.15 4.63
N ALA A 202 -1.61 -37.79 4.26
CA ALA A 202 -0.62 -38.76 3.78
C ALA A 202 -0.28 -39.82 4.82
N VAL A 203 -0.06 -39.43 6.10
CA VAL A 203 0.21 -40.38 7.19
C VAL A 203 -1.00 -41.28 7.49
N LEU A 204 -2.22 -40.74 7.46
CA LEU A 204 -3.44 -41.53 7.65
C LEU A 204 -3.63 -42.52 6.50
N SER A 205 -3.45 -42.09 5.25
CA SER A 205 -3.57 -42.94 4.06
C SER A 205 -2.53 -44.07 4.05
N GLU A 206 -1.24 -43.75 4.22
CA GLU A 206 -0.14 -44.74 4.32
C GLU A 206 -0.39 -45.75 5.45
N SER A 207 -0.81 -45.27 6.62
CA SER A 207 -1.11 -46.14 7.76
C SER A 207 -2.33 -47.02 7.49
N ARG A 208 -3.32 -46.53 6.74
CA ARG A 208 -4.53 -47.30 6.37
C ARG A 208 -4.21 -48.44 5.40
N GLU A 209 -3.40 -48.18 4.39
CA GLU A 209 -2.89 -49.19 3.45
C GLU A 209 -2.12 -50.28 4.20
N LYS A 210 -1.13 -49.87 5.02
CA LYS A 210 -0.28 -50.81 5.77
C LYS A 210 -1.04 -51.60 6.84
N VAL A 211 -2.02 -51.00 7.53
CA VAL A 211 -2.91 -51.73 8.45
C VAL A 211 -3.76 -52.77 7.70
N ASN A 212 -4.25 -52.46 6.49
CA ASN A 212 -5.02 -53.43 5.70
C ASN A 212 -4.14 -54.59 5.22
N ALA A 213 -2.91 -54.33 4.76
CA ALA A 213 -1.94 -55.36 4.38
C ALA A 213 -1.54 -56.25 5.57
N ALA A 214 -1.09 -55.64 6.68
CA ALA A 214 -0.69 -56.38 7.88
C ALA A 214 -1.83 -57.19 8.53
N VAL A 215 -3.10 -56.78 8.35
CA VAL A 215 -4.28 -57.59 8.72
C VAL A 215 -4.46 -58.81 7.83
N PHE A 216 -4.11 -58.73 6.54
CA PHE A 216 -4.19 -59.84 5.60
C PHE A 216 -3.07 -60.87 5.84
N ASP A 217 -1.85 -60.39 6.14
CA ASP A 217 -0.68 -61.22 6.45
C ASP A 217 -0.64 -61.72 7.92
N GLU A 218 -1.68 -61.47 8.70
CA GLU A 218 -1.78 -61.72 10.15
C GLU A 218 -0.63 -61.12 11.01
N ASN A 219 0.08 -60.11 10.50
CA ASN A 219 1.15 -59.42 11.23
C ASN A 219 0.59 -58.36 12.19
N TRP A 220 0.05 -58.82 13.33
CA TRP A 220 -0.52 -57.96 14.37
C TRP A 220 0.45 -56.92 14.95
N GLU A 221 1.76 -57.13 14.86
CA GLU A 221 2.78 -56.21 15.38
C GLU A 221 2.86 -54.93 14.50
N ASP A 222 2.82 -55.08 13.18
CA ASP A 222 2.68 -53.95 12.23
C ASP A 222 1.31 -53.26 12.37
N VAL A 223 0.22 -54.03 12.53
CA VAL A 223 -1.12 -53.45 12.75
C VAL A 223 -1.13 -52.53 13.97
N LEU A 224 -0.50 -52.95 15.07
CA LEU A 224 -0.33 -52.14 16.27
C LEU A 224 0.52 -50.89 15.99
N GLN A 225 1.68 -51.05 15.33
CA GLN A 225 2.58 -49.93 15.02
C GLN A 225 1.89 -48.85 14.17
N TYR A 226 1.29 -49.22 13.04
CA TYR A 226 0.69 -48.27 12.10
C TYR A 226 -0.63 -47.68 12.61
N SER A 227 -1.44 -48.44 13.36
CA SER A 227 -2.61 -47.88 14.05
C SER A 227 -2.21 -46.84 15.11
N THR A 228 -1.14 -47.11 15.88
CA THR A 228 -0.61 -46.15 16.85
C THR A 228 0.04 -44.93 16.19
N LYS A 229 0.61 -45.07 14.98
CA LYS A 229 1.09 -43.95 14.16
C LYS A 229 -0.06 -43.04 13.74
N ALA A 230 -1.13 -43.62 13.19
CA ALA A 230 -2.30 -42.88 12.73
C ALA A 230 -3.07 -42.16 13.85
N LEU A 231 -3.28 -42.82 14.99
CA LEU A 231 -4.02 -42.26 16.13
C LEU A 231 -3.33 -41.04 16.76
N LYS A 232 -2.04 -40.78 16.49
CA LYS A 232 -1.38 -39.51 16.88
C LYS A 232 -1.88 -38.31 16.06
N TYR A 233 -2.32 -38.54 14.82
CA TYR A 233 -2.83 -37.52 13.91
C TYR A 233 -4.37 -37.46 13.87
N SER A 234 -5.04 -38.57 14.19
CA SER A 234 -6.51 -38.63 14.35
C SER A 234 -6.89 -39.48 15.57
N PRO A 235 -6.85 -38.93 16.81
CA PRO A 235 -7.08 -39.71 18.04
C PRO A 235 -8.50 -40.27 18.23
N LYS A 236 -9.44 -39.90 17.35
CA LYS A 236 -10.85 -40.33 17.38
C LYS A 236 -11.23 -41.22 16.19
N ASP A 237 -10.25 -41.71 15.44
CA ASP A 237 -10.48 -42.54 14.26
C ASP A 237 -10.92 -43.96 14.67
N GLU A 238 -12.18 -44.29 14.40
CA GLU A 238 -12.79 -45.59 14.72
C GLU A 238 -12.16 -46.78 13.94
N PHE A 239 -11.61 -46.52 12.75
CA PHE A 239 -10.92 -47.57 11.99
C PHE A 239 -9.60 -47.92 12.68
N PHE A 240 -8.78 -46.92 13.05
CA PHE A 240 -7.50 -47.22 13.69
C PHE A 240 -7.64 -47.69 15.15
N SER A 241 -8.59 -47.18 15.92
CA SER A 241 -8.82 -47.64 17.30
C SER A 241 -9.31 -49.10 17.34
N GLY A 242 -10.31 -49.46 16.54
CA GLY A 242 -10.82 -50.83 16.46
C GLY A 242 -9.80 -51.83 15.91
N ARG A 243 -8.85 -51.38 15.07
CA ARG A 243 -7.71 -52.20 14.59
C ARG A 243 -6.65 -52.39 15.67
N LEU A 244 -6.32 -51.33 16.42
CA LEU A 244 -5.39 -51.39 17.55
C LEU A 244 -5.88 -52.38 18.62
N GLU A 245 -7.12 -52.24 19.10
CA GLU A 245 -7.69 -53.16 20.10
C GLU A 245 -7.71 -54.63 19.61
N LYS A 246 -7.86 -54.87 18.30
CA LYS A 246 -7.82 -56.23 17.76
C LYS A 246 -6.38 -56.77 17.81
N ALA A 247 -5.40 -55.98 17.36
CA ALA A 247 -3.99 -56.38 17.39
C ALA A 247 -3.50 -56.71 18.80
N GLU A 248 -3.80 -55.85 19.78
CA GLU A 248 -3.47 -56.08 21.19
C GLU A 248 -4.04 -57.41 21.71
N ARG A 249 -5.31 -57.72 21.39
CA ARG A 249 -5.97 -58.97 21.77
C ARG A 249 -5.35 -60.21 21.12
N GLU A 250 -4.98 -60.16 19.84
CA GLU A 250 -4.35 -61.31 19.18
C GLU A 250 -2.90 -61.53 19.64
N ILE A 251 -2.13 -60.45 19.87
CA ILE A 251 -0.78 -60.52 20.47
C ILE A 251 -0.86 -61.11 21.89
N GLU A 252 -1.82 -60.69 22.71
CA GLU A 252 -1.98 -61.21 24.07
C GLU A 252 -2.33 -62.71 24.07
N LYS A 253 -3.18 -63.18 23.14
CA LYS A 253 -3.46 -64.63 22.95
C LYS A 253 -2.21 -65.40 22.52
N LYS A 254 -1.45 -64.89 21.55
CA LYS A 254 -0.20 -65.49 21.04
C LYS A 254 0.80 -65.68 22.18
N ASN A 255 0.96 -64.65 23.02
CA ASN A 255 1.80 -64.70 24.22
C ASN A 255 1.27 -65.65 25.30
N LYS A 256 -0.05 -65.67 25.57
CA LYS A 256 -0.69 -66.61 26.51
C LYS A 256 -0.60 -68.08 26.09
N ASN A 257 -0.48 -68.35 24.78
CA ASN A 257 -0.26 -69.71 24.26
C ASN A 257 1.22 -70.11 24.36
N ASN A 258 2.16 -69.24 23.97
CA ASN A 258 3.61 -69.49 24.12
C ASN A 258 4.01 -69.63 25.60
N GLY A 259 3.35 -68.92 26.52
CA GLY A 259 3.55 -69.07 27.97
C GLY A 259 3.09 -70.41 28.57
N LYS A 260 2.39 -71.26 27.81
CA LYS A 260 1.93 -72.59 28.25
C LYS A 260 2.81 -73.75 27.79
N THR A 261 3.62 -73.57 26.74
CA THR A 261 4.47 -74.65 26.19
C THR A 261 5.78 -74.86 26.95
N TYR A 262 6.23 -73.88 27.74
CA TYR A 262 7.41 -74.00 28.62
C TYR A 262 7.01 -74.27 30.08
N LYS A 263 6.53 -75.50 30.39
CA LYS A 263 6.30 -75.91 31.80
C LYS A 263 6.49 -77.40 32.13
N SER A 264 7.59 -77.96 31.66
CA SER A 264 8.33 -79.10 32.25
C SER A 264 9.78 -78.96 31.75
N VAL A 265 10.85 -79.15 32.53
CA VAL A 265 11.15 -80.28 33.43
C VAL A 265 11.51 -79.84 34.87
N LYS A 266 11.23 -80.74 35.82
CA LYS A 266 11.55 -80.76 37.25
C LYS A 266 12.24 -82.12 37.55
N ASP A 267 12.96 -82.36 38.64
CA ASP A 267 13.45 -81.52 39.75
C ASP A 267 15.01 -81.50 39.67
N HIS A 268 15.93 -81.32 40.65
CA HIS A 268 15.96 -81.35 42.12
C HIS A 268 17.01 -80.36 42.70
N GLU A 269 16.78 -80.03 43.97
CA GLU A 269 17.69 -79.86 45.14
C GLU A 269 19.23 -79.71 44.95
N VAL A 270 19.96 -78.94 45.76
CA VAL A 270 19.90 -78.79 47.24
C VAL A 270 20.07 -77.32 47.71
N THR A 271 19.69 -77.01 48.96
CA THR A 271 19.74 -75.67 49.62
C THR A 271 20.71 -75.69 50.83
N PRO A 272 20.95 -74.61 51.64
CA PRO A 272 20.51 -73.20 51.59
C PRO A 272 21.58 -72.11 51.96
N LYS A 273 21.14 -70.83 51.98
CA LYS A 273 21.53 -69.69 52.91
C LYS A 273 22.73 -68.74 52.64
N SER A 274 22.36 -67.55 52.13
CA SER A 274 22.43 -66.20 52.78
C SER A 274 23.67 -65.27 52.76
N LYS A 275 23.40 -64.03 52.27
CA LYS A 275 23.85 -62.67 52.69
C LYS A 275 25.21 -62.06 52.27
N SER A 276 25.12 -61.05 51.39
CA SER A 276 25.62 -59.65 51.51
C SER A 276 24.76 -58.78 50.54
N GLU A 277 24.26 -57.58 50.86
CA GLU A 277 24.94 -56.28 51.13
C GLU A 277 25.71 -55.77 49.89
N GLU A 278 25.05 -55.01 49.01
CA GLU A 278 24.93 -53.53 49.00
C GLU A 278 26.24 -52.79 48.66
N ASN A 279 26.26 -52.10 47.50
CA ASN A 279 27.17 -50.98 47.22
C ASN A 279 26.65 -50.13 46.05
N SER A 280 26.30 -48.88 46.36
CA SER A 280 26.38 -47.70 45.48
C SER A 280 27.75 -47.01 45.74
N PRO A 281 28.24 -45.96 45.01
CA PRO A 281 27.45 -44.98 44.27
C PRO A 281 28.05 -44.34 42.99
N ASP A 282 27.23 -43.49 42.37
CA ASP A 282 27.58 -42.36 41.49
C ASP A 282 28.27 -41.19 42.26
N PRO A 283 28.65 -40.04 41.63
CA PRO A 283 29.36 -39.81 40.37
C PRO A 283 30.49 -38.72 40.50
N PHE A 284 30.93 -38.15 39.36
CA PHE A 284 31.35 -36.74 39.13
C PHE A 284 32.85 -36.39 38.93
N PHE A 285 33.08 -35.56 37.89
CA PHE A 285 34.23 -34.69 37.51
C PHE A 285 35.71 -35.00 37.85
N SER A 286 36.55 -34.99 36.80
CA SER A 286 37.86 -34.27 36.64
C SER A 286 38.58 -34.84 35.40
N SER A 287 39.46 -34.19 34.63
CA SER A 287 39.76 -32.80 34.21
C SER A 287 41.14 -32.85 33.53
N ASP A 288 41.37 -32.04 32.49
CA ASP A 288 42.68 -31.57 31.97
C ASP A 288 43.66 -32.45 31.17
N THR A 289 44.10 -31.86 30.04
CA THR A 289 45.27 -32.18 29.17
C THR A 289 45.21 -33.52 28.38
N VAL A 290 45.82 -33.67 27.20
CA VAL A 290 47.08 -33.11 26.66
C VAL A 290 46.94 -32.46 25.27
N LYS A 291 47.76 -31.44 25.00
CA LYS A 291 47.93 -30.80 23.68
C LYS A 291 48.76 -31.66 22.75
N ASN A 292 48.39 -31.75 21.47
CA ASN A 292 49.37 -31.94 20.40
C ASN A 292 49.17 -30.91 19.28
N LYS A 293 50.25 -30.51 18.62
CA LYS A 293 50.28 -29.54 17.52
C LYS A 293 51.12 -30.09 16.39
N GLN A 294 50.64 -29.98 15.16
CA GLN A 294 51.52 -29.76 14.01
C GLN A 294 50.84 -28.87 12.96
N LYS A 295 51.66 -28.13 12.21
CA LYS A 295 51.27 -27.20 11.14
C LYS A 295 51.40 -27.88 9.78
N LEU A 296 50.71 -27.35 8.77
CA LEU A 296 51.20 -26.82 7.48
C LEU A 296 49.98 -26.10 6.84
N ALA A 297 50.05 -24.80 6.52
CA ALA A 297 50.62 -24.20 5.29
C ALA A 297 49.92 -24.75 4.03
N ALA A 298 49.04 -24.04 3.31
CA ALA A 298 49.00 -22.65 2.79
C ALA A 298 49.60 -22.50 1.37
N ASN A 299 48.74 -22.07 0.44
CA ASN A 299 48.89 -21.33 -0.83
C ASN A 299 47.43 -21.12 -1.30
N GLU A 300 46.91 -19.96 -1.72
CA GLU A 300 47.38 -18.91 -2.64
C GLU A 300 47.40 -19.35 -4.12
N ASP A 301 46.34 -18.96 -4.85
CA ASP A 301 46.32 -18.33 -6.20
C ASP A 301 44.91 -18.49 -6.85
N SER A 302 44.46 -17.69 -7.83
CA SER A 302 44.36 -16.22 -8.02
C SER A 302 43.62 -15.95 -9.38
N PHE A 303 43.40 -14.68 -9.77
CA PHE A 303 42.77 -14.23 -11.05
C PHE A 303 41.28 -14.58 -11.26
N PHE A 304 40.43 -13.85 -12.02
CA PHE A 304 40.46 -12.65 -12.89
C PHE A 304 39.14 -11.85 -12.54
N THR A 305 38.86 -10.55 -12.73
CA THR A 305 39.37 -9.45 -13.60
C THR A 305 38.97 -8.07 -13.00
N ASP A 306 39.31 -6.96 -13.67
CA ASP A 306 38.93 -5.55 -13.38
C ASP A 306 37.46 -5.14 -13.72
N GLY A 307 37.05 -3.95 -13.23
CA GLY A 307 35.78 -3.28 -13.61
C GLY A 307 35.58 -1.82 -13.09
N LYS A 308 36.46 -0.87 -13.47
CA LYS A 308 36.54 0.50 -12.88
C LYS A 308 35.50 1.54 -13.37
N LYS A 309 35.01 2.38 -12.43
CA LYS A 309 35.00 3.89 -12.41
C LYS A 309 34.23 4.40 -11.16
N GLN A 310 34.75 5.31 -10.32
CA GLN A 310 34.78 6.80 -10.46
C GLN A 310 33.39 7.42 -10.77
N SER A 311 32.88 8.49 -10.13
CA SER A 311 33.33 9.37 -9.02
C SER A 311 32.11 10.18 -8.50
N GLY A 312 32.10 10.96 -7.40
CA GLY A 312 33.09 11.26 -6.34
C GLY A 312 32.83 12.63 -5.67
N ASN A 313 33.17 12.79 -4.37
CA ASN A 313 33.14 14.02 -3.54
C ASN A 313 31.82 14.82 -3.35
N LYS A 314 31.40 14.99 -2.08
CA LYS A 314 31.31 16.33 -1.45
C LYS A 314 31.22 16.26 0.09
N LYS A 315 31.44 17.40 0.74
CA LYS A 315 31.62 17.56 2.20
C LYS A 315 30.30 17.76 2.96
N LYS A 316 30.36 17.64 4.29
CA LYS A 316 29.46 18.33 5.23
C LYS A 316 29.84 19.82 5.34
N ASP A 317 28.98 20.62 5.97
CA ASP A 317 29.30 21.42 7.19
C ASP A 317 28.21 22.50 7.40
N ASP A 318 27.43 22.30 8.48
CA ASP A 318 26.97 23.27 9.50
C ASP A 318 26.15 24.56 9.21
N PHE A 319 25.04 24.63 9.99
CA PHE A 319 24.51 25.79 10.74
C PHE A 319 23.72 26.93 10.05
N PHE A 320 22.43 27.05 10.39
CA PHE A 320 21.87 28.26 11.03
C PHE A 320 20.55 27.97 11.77
N ASP A 321 20.12 28.92 12.60
CA ASP A 321 19.17 28.72 13.72
C ASP A 321 17.68 29.03 13.45
N ALA A 322 16.88 28.70 14.48
CA ALA A 322 15.46 28.97 14.75
C ALA A 322 14.93 30.41 14.40
N PRO A 323 13.60 30.69 14.30
CA PRO A 323 12.56 30.12 15.18
C PRO A 323 11.15 29.81 14.63
N LEU A 324 10.37 29.19 15.52
CA LEU A 324 8.98 28.74 15.37
C LEU A 324 7.96 29.90 15.26
N SER A 325 6.93 29.71 14.44
CA SER A 325 5.64 30.40 14.60
C SER A 325 4.48 29.38 14.62
N LYS A 326 3.40 29.68 15.35
CA LYS A 326 2.31 28.74 15.65
C LYS A 326 1.11 28.96 14.73
N THR A 327 0.72 27.96 13.96
CA THR A 327 -0.61 27.89 13.31
C THR A 327 -1.31 26.56 13.65
N LYS A 328 -2.64 26.54 13.49
CA LYS A 328 -3.53 25.58 14.18
C LYS A 328 -3.59 24.22 13.49
N LYS A 329 -3.52 23.12 14.26
CA LYS A 329 -3.99 21.80 13.81
C LYS A 329 -5.49 21.87 13.51
N VAL A 330 -5.88 21.73 12.26
CA VAL A 330 -7.27 21.35 11.89
C VAL A 330 -7.33 19.82 11.87
N SER A 331 -8.11 19.26 12.78
CA SER A 331 -8.24 17.80 12.97
C SER A 331 -9.31 17.22 12.04
N ASN A 332 -8.96 16.95 10.77
CA ASN A 332 -9.79 16.07 9.93
C ASN A 332 -9.60 14.62 10.36
N LYS A 333 -10.45 14.14 11.28
CA LYS A 333 -10.65 12.70 11.52
C LYS A 333 -11.34 12.11 10.30
N SER A 334 -10.58 11.49 9.40
CA SER A 334 -11.17 10.44 8.55
C SER A 334 -11.53 9.28 9.47
N ILE A 335 -12.82 8.94 9.55
CA ILE A 335 -13.29 7.82 10.35
C ILE A 335 -13.17 6.57 9.47
N MET A 336 -12.04 5.87 9.59
CA MET A 336 -11.99 4.47 9.19
C MET A 336 -12.85 3.65 10.16
N PRO A 337 -13.66 2.69 9.68
CA PRO A 337 -14.33 1.75 10.57
C PRO A 337 -13.27 0.92 11.32
N LYS A 338 -13.58 0.59 12.57
CA LYS A 338 -12.91 -0.52 13.24
C LYS A 338 -13.53 -1.82 12.73
N ASP A 339 -12.84 -2.48 11.81
CA ASP A 339 -13.11 -3.89 11.53
C ASP A 339 -12.48 -4.71 12.67
N ASP A 340 -13.22 -4.83 13.79
CA ASP A 340 -12.84 -5.62 14.95
C ASP A 340 -12.85 -7.13 14.61
N PHE A 341 -11.73 -7.64 14.08
CA PHE A 341 -11.41 -9.08 14.04
C PHE A 341 -9.89 -9.30 14.14
N ASP A 342 -9.43 -9.63 15.35
CA ASP A 342 -8.11 -10.18 15.61
C ASP A 342 -7.96 -11.59 14.99
N PHE A 343 -6.76 -11.90 14.50
CA PHE A 343 -6.31 -13.19 13.97
C PHE A 343 -4.80 -13.35 14.23
#